data_AF-A0A8J2YW23-F1
#
_entry.id   AF-A0A8J2YW23-F1
#
_cell.length_a   1.000
_cell.length_b   1.000
_cell.length_c   1.000
_cell.angle_alpha   90.00
_cell.angle_beta   90.00
_cell.angle_gamma   90.00
#
_symmetry.space_group_name_H-M   'P 1'
#
loop_
_entity.id
_entity.type
_entity.pdbx_description
1 polymer ?
#
loop_
_entity_poly.entity_id
_entity_poly.type
_entity_poly.pdbx_seq_one_letter_code
_entity_poly.pdbx_strand_id
1 'polypeptide(L)'
;MRNMASLKNVALGILAGVWAMGAEAQEIPLYAAPDLGIKTSGGAGAELAKPFEDPLPIVTKSGDARHKAELSSCQDWLDLKERIVGSDSDSDYKVVKYQAVLCAGLALLARATPAKETALPPDFLNARDLKDYPGSLWPDLLAEGTPAAGNSTPTLKTATGIAAFKVEDHRRLAVVKASQKLTLTLLARGDFDHSGWESAVFSLEGQVSGSRISTTRLVVLTRHAPDAPFVEVPLGTLLPGK
;
A
#
# COMPACT_ATOMS: atom_id res chain seq x y z
N MET A 1 58.31 -60.50 -19.29
CA MET A 1 57.99 -60.47 -20.74
C MET A 1 56.52 -60.11 -20.85
N ARG A 2 56.19 -58.83 -21.00
CA ARG A 2 55.83 -58.12 -22.25
C ARG A 2 54.60 -58.68 -22.98
N ASN A 3 53.71 -57.72 -23.30
CA ASN A 3 52.60 -57.70 -24.27
C ASN A 3 51.21 -58.12 -23.75
N MET A 4 50.09 -57.51 -24.14
CA MET A 4 49.73 -56.21 -24.72
C MET A 4 48.18 -56.23 -24.79
N ALA A 5 47.54 -55.12 -24.42
CA ALA A 5 46.24 -54.57 -24.86
C ALA A 5 45.20 -55.44 -25.60
N SER A 6 43.94 -55.38 -25.15
CA SER A 6 42.82 -55.11 -26.05
C SER A 6 41.63 -54.47 -25.31
N LEU A 7 41.41 -53.20 -25.61
CA LEU A 7 40.20 -52.43 -25.29
C LEU A 7 39.09 -52.83 -26.27
N LYS A 8 37.89 -53.12 -25.76
CA LYS A 8 36.65 -52.91 -26.51
C LYS A 8 35.61 -52.21 -25.63
N ASN A 9 35.25 -51.03 -26.09
CA ASN A 9 34.08 -50.22 -25.71
C ASN A 9 32.79 -51.05 -25.79
N VAL A 10 31.75 -50.65 -25.05
CA VAL A 10 30.47 -50.12 -25.60
C VAL A 10 29.43 -49.88 -24.48
N ALA A 11 28.69 -48.79 -24.66
CA ALA A 11 27.37 -48.44 -24.10
C ALA A 11 27.30 -47.90 -22.67
N LEU A 12 27.62 -46.60 -22.62
CA LEU A 12 26.99 -45.55 -21.83
C LEU A 12 25.45 -45.75 -21.74
N GLY A 13 24.94 -46.07 -20.55
CA GLY A 13 23.51 -46.02 -20.22
C GLY A 13 23.23 -44.76 -19.41
N ILE A 14 22.95 -43.65 -20.09
CA ILE A 14 22.43 -42.44 -19.46
C ILE A 14 20.95 -42.69 -19.13
N LEU A 15 20.64 -42.80 -17.84
CA LEU A 15 19.29 -42.57 -17.31
C LEU A 15 19.38 -41.46 -16.27
N ALA A 16 19.73 -40.26 -16.76
CA ALA A 16 19.41 -39.03 -16.05
C ALA A 16 17.92 -38.74 -16.29
N GLY A 17 17.06 -39.38 -15.50
CA GLY A 17 15.66 -38.99 -15.38
C GLY A 17 15.60 -37.63 -14.71
N VAL A 18 15.64 -36.57 -15.53
CA VAL A 18 15.36 -35.20 -15.10
C VAL A 18 13.87 -35.13 -14.77
N TRP A 19 13.52 -35.36 -13.51
CA TRP A 19 12.26 -34.90 -12.96
C TRP A 19 12.35 -33.39 -12.82
N ALA A 20 12.14 -32.67 -13.93
CA ALA A 20 11.71 -31.28 -13.85
C ALA A 20 10.25 -31.31 -13.39
N MET A 21 10.03 -31.58 -12.10
CA MET A 21 8.78 -31.20 -11.47
C MET A 21 8.78 -29.68 -11.50
N GLY A 22 8.03 -29.10 -12.44
CA GLY A 22 7.72 -27.69 -12.43
C GLY A 22 7.11 -27.39 -11.07
N ALA A 23 7.85 -26.73 -10.20
CA ALA A 23 7.28 -26.11 -9.04
C ALA A 23 6.31 -25.06 -9.60
N GLU A 24 5.01 -25.35 -9.59
CA GLU A 24 4.02 -24.31 -9.78
C GLU A 24 4.33 -23.23 -8.75
N ALA A 25 4.72 -22.05 -9.22
CA ALA A 25 5.01 -20.93 -8.35
C ALA A 25 3.75 -20.66 -7.53
N GLN A 26 3.83 -20.91 -6.22
CA GLN A 26 2.70 -20.74 -5.33
C GLN A 26 2.36 -19.26 -5.26
N GLU A 27 1.18 -18.89 -5.77
CA GLU A 27 0.71 -17.51 -5.73
C GLU A 27 0.52 -17.04 -4.28
N ILE A 28 0.88 -15.79 -4.02
CA ILE A 28 0.69 -15.14 -2.74
C ILE A 28 -0.73 -14.56 -2.72
N PRO A 29 -1.61 -15.06 -1.82
CA PRO A 29 -3.02 -14.69 -1.84
C PRO A 29 -3.23 -13.23 -1.46
N LEU A 30 -4.30 -12.64 -1.99
CA LEU A 30 -4.75 -11.33 -1.59
C LEU A 30 -5.09 -11.29 -0.10
N TYR A 31 -4.67 -10.23 0.58
CA TYR A 31 -5.09 -9.91 1.94
C TYR A 31 -5.96 -8.66 1.93
N ALA A 32 -7.05 -8.70 2.70
CA ALA A 32 -7.94 -7.56 2.93
C ALA A 32 -8.21 -7.43 4.43
N ALA A 33 -8.00 -6.23 4.97
CA ALA A 33 -8.28 -5.94 6.36
C ALA A 33 -9.79 -5.78 6.60
N PRO A 34 -10.29 -6.11 7.82
CA PRO A 34 -11.69 -5.95 8.18
C PRO A 34 -12.24 -4.53 7.99
N ASP A 35 -11.40 -3.50 8.14
CA ASP A 35 -11.74 -2.08 7.99
C ASP A 35 -12.23 -1.73 6.58
N LEU A 36 -11.89 -2.55 5.57
CA LEU A 36 -12.43 -2.39 4.21
C LEU A 36 -13.88 -2.91 4.08
N GLY A 37 -14.45 -3.51 5.14
CA GLY A 37 -15.83 -3.98 5.18
C GLY A 37 -16.12 -5.22 4.35
N ILE A 38 -15.10 -5.87 3.80
CA ILE A 38 -15.24 -6.98 2.86
C ILE A 38 -15.16 -8.31 3.59
N LYS A 39 -16.10 -9.22 3.29
CA LYS A 39 -16.11 -10.58 3.84
C LYS A 39 -15.15 -11.53 3.11
N THR A 40 -14.88 -11.27 1.83
CA THR A 40 -14.01 -12.08 0.95
C THR A 40 -13.35 -11.18 -0.09
N SER A 41 -12.07 -11.36 -0.40
CA SER A 41 -11.31 -10.50 -1.33
C SER A 41 -11.97 -10.32 -2.71
N GLY A 42 -12.66 -11.34 -3.24
CA GLY A 42 -13.42 -11.26 -4.50
C GLY A 42 -14.71 -10.40 -4.45
N GLY A 43 -15.10 -9.90 -3.27
CA GLY A 43 -16.30 -9.08 -3.07
C GLY A 43 -16.05 -7.57 -3.19
N ALA A 44 -14.80 -7.14 -3.39
CA ALA A 44 -14.44 -5.72 -3.37
C ALA A 44 -15.23 -4.87 -4.38
N GLY A 45 -15.51 -5.39 -5.57
CA GLY A 45 -16.32 -4.69 -6.58
C GLY A 45 -17.77 -4.42 -6.14
N ALA A 46 -18.39 -5.36 -5.43
CA ALA A 46 -19.75 -5.17 -4.91
C ALA A 46 -19.79 -4.15 -3.77
N GLU A 47 -18.77 -4.16 -2.91
CA GLU A 47 -18.66 -3.18 -1.82
C GLU A 47 -18.42 -1.75 -2.32
N LEU A 48 -17.80 -1.55 -3.49
CA LEU A 48 -17.63 -0.21 -4.07
C LEU A 48 -18.97 0.48 -4.37
N ALA A 49 -19.94 -0.29 -4.87
CA ALA A 49 -21.27 0.19 -5.24
C ALA A 49 -22.25 0.23 -4.06
N LYS A 50 -21.85 -0.27 -2.89
CA LYS A 50 -22.70 -0.30 -1.71
C LYS A 50 -22.97 1.13 -1.22
N PRO A 51 -24.24 1.50 -0.94
CA PRO A 51 -24.55 2.80 -0.39
C PRO A 51 -23.94 2.99 1.00
N PHE A 52 -23.49 4.21 1.28
CA PHE A 52 -23.22 4.66 2.64
C PHE A 52 -24.54 4.74 3.42
N GLU A 53 -24.46 4.47 4.73
CA GLU A 53 -25.61 4.65 5.63
C GLU A 53 -26.05 6.12 5.65
N ASP A 54 -25.07 7.01 5.78
CA ASP A 54 -25.23 8.46 5.67
C ASP A 54 -24.40 8.97 4.48
N PRO A 55 -25.03 9.51 3.42
CA PRO A 55 -24.33 10.15 2.32
C PRO A 55 -23.44 11.28 2.81
N LEU A 56 -22.23 11.40 2.24
CA LEU A 56 -21.25 12.37 2.70
C LEU A 56 -21.34 13.67 1.88
N PRO A 57 -21.56 14.83 2.50
CA PRO A 57 -21.60 16.09 1.77
C PRO A 57 -20.23 16.40 1.19
N ILE A 58 -20.19 16.88 -0.06
CA ILE A 58 -18.97 17.28 -0.75
C ILE A 58 -19.17 18.58 -1.53
N VAL A 59 -18.07 19.28 -1.74
CA VAL A 59 -17.97 20.40 -2.67
C VAL A 59 -17.04 19.98 -3.80
N THR A 60 -17.54 20.03 -5.03
CA THR A 60 -16.78 19.78 -6.25
C THR A 60 -16.47 21.08 -6.99
N LYS A 61 -15.40 21.08 -7.78
CA LYS A 61 -15.01 22.18 -8.66
C LYS A 61 -15.11 21.75 -10.13
N SER A 62 -15.77 22.58 -10.96
CA SER A 62 -15.85 22.43 -12.41
C SER A 62 -15.58 23.78 -13.07
N GLY A 63 -14.43 23.95 -13.71
CA GLY A 63 -13.93 25.28 -14.06
C GLY A 63 -13.73 26.11 -12.79
N ASP A 64 -14.26 27.33 -12.74
CA ASP A 64 -14.23 28.18 -11.54
C ASP A 64 -15.44 28.01 -10.61
N ALA A 65 -16.47 27.26 -11.06
CA ALA A 65 -17.68 27.05 -10.29
C ALA A 65 -17.50 25.96 -9.22
N ARG A 66 -18.11 26.19 -8.05
CA ARG A 66 -18.20 25.22 -6.96
C ARG A 66 -19.63 24.68 -6.87
N HIS A 67 -19.77 23.38 -6.74
CA HIS A 67 -21.06 22.69 -6.65
C HIS A 67 -21.11 21.83 -5.40
N LYS A 68 -22.20 21.94 -4.64
CA LYS A 68 -22.50 21.01 -3.54
C LYS A 68 -23.12 19.74 -4.11
N ALA A 69 -22.73 18.60 -3.57
CA ALA A 69 -23.25 17.28 -3.89
C ALA A 69 -23.09 16.36 -2.67
N GLU A 70 -23.54 15.12 -2.80
CA GLU A 70 -23.35 14.08 -1.79
C GLU A 70 -22.69 12.86 -2.43
N LEU A 71 -21.77 12.23 -1.71
CA LEU A 71 -21.24 10.91 -2.04
C LEU A 71 -22.15 9.87 -1.44
N SER A 72 -22.76 9.02 -2.27
CA SER A 72 -23.62 7.94 -1.80
C SER A 72 -22.88 6.61 -1.72
N SER A 73 -21.71 6.48 -2.34
CA SER A 73 -20.93 5.24 -2.37
C SER A 73 -19.44 5.50 -2.61
N CYS A 74 -18.61 4.46 -2.46
CA CYS A 74 -17.21 4.52 -2.86
C CYS A 74 -17.04 4.66 -4.37
N GLN A 75 -17.98 4.14 -5.17
CA GLN A 75 -18.00 4.33 -6.61
C GLN A 75 -18.20 5.80 -6.99
N ASP A 76 -19.12 6.51 -6.31
CA ASP A 76 -19.31 7.94 -6.55
C ASP A 76 -18.05 8.74 -6.21
N TRP A 77 -17.36 8.34 -5.13
CA TRP A 77 -16.08 8.96 -4.77
C TRP A 77 -15.05 8.77 -5.89
N LEU A 78 -14.89 7.55 -6.42
CA LEU A 78 -13.95 7.28 -7.53
C LEU A 78 -14.23 8.16 -8.75
N ASP A 79 -15.52 8.37 -9.06
CA ASP A 79 -15.98 9.15 -10.20
C ASP A 79 -15.80 10.68 -10.03
N LEU A 80 -15.67 11.13 -8.79
CA LEU A 80 -15.60 12.54 -8.42
C LEU A 80 -14.27 12.96 -7.80
N LYS A 81 -13.38 12.03 -7.43
CA LYS A 81 -12.18 12.25 -6.58
C LYS A 81 -11.32 13.44 -6.98
N GLU A 82 -11.17 13.72 -8.27
CA GLU A 82 -10.29 14.78 -8.80
C GLU A 82 -10.96 16.16 -8.77
N ARG A 83 -12.29 16.18 -8.65
CA ARG A 83 -13.10 17.39 -8.58
C ARG A 83 -13.44 17.77 -7.15
N ILE A 84 -13.33 16.87 -6.17
CA ILE A 84 -13.65 17.16 -4.77
C ILE A 84 -12.59 18.11 -4.19
N VAL A 85 -13.06 19.27 -3.73
CA VAL A 85 -12.21 20.33 -3.15
C VAL A 85 -12.58 20.66 -1.70
N GLY A 86 -13.67 20.10 -1.17
CA GLY A 86 -14.12 20.37 0.19
C GLY A 86 -15.41 19.62 0.56
N SER A 87 -16.05 20.09 1.63
CA SER A 87 -17.35 19.65 2.13
C SER A 87 -18.09 20.87 2.73
N ASP A 88 -19.23 20.65 3.39
CA ASP A 88 -20.02 21.71 4.04
C ASP A 88 -19.30 22.34 5.24
N SER A 89 -18.43 21.57 5.91
CA SER A 89 -17.55 22.05 6.98
C SER A 89 -16.18 21.36 6.95
N ASP A 90 -15.22 21.91 7.68
CA ASP A 90 -13.90 21.26 7.88
C ASP A 90 -14.01 19.91 8.59
N SER A 91 -15.02 19.75 9.46
CA SER A 91 -15.23 18.48 10.18
C SER A 91 -15.75 17.41 9.22
N ASP A 92 -16.73 17.76 8.39
CA ASP A 92 -17.28 16.84 7.38
C ASP A 92 -16.22 16.50 6.33
N TYR A 93 -15.38 17.46 5.94
CA TYR A 93 -14.32 17.20 4.98
C TYR A 93 -13.26 16.24 5.53
N LYS A 94 -13.03 16.21 6.85
CA LYS A 94 -12.17 15.18 7.46
C LYS A 94 -12.79 13.78 7.36
N VAL A 95 -14.10 13.66 7.55
CA VAL A 95 -14.82 12.40 7.34
C VAL A 95 -14.70 11.96 5.88
N VAL A 96 -14.91 12.87 4.92
CA VAL A 96 -14.71 12.60 3.49
C VAL A 96 -13.29 12.13 3.19
N LYS A 97 -12.25 12.77 3.76
CA LYS A 97 -10.85 12.36 3.57
C LYS A 97 -10.56 10.97 4.16
N TYR A 98 -11.11 10.67 5.33
CA TYR A 98 -10.98 9.35 5.93
C TYR A 98 -11.66 8.28 5.06
N GLN A 99 -12.90 8.54 4.64
CA GLN A 99 -13.64 7.63 3.77
C GLN A 99 -12.95 7.45 2.40
N ALA A 100 -12.34 8.51 1.86
CA ALA A 100 -11.57 8.45 0.62
C ALA A 100 -10.42 7.44 0.67
N VAL A 101 -9.74 7.31 1.82
CA VAL A 101 -8.68 6.31 2.00
C VAL A 101 -9.25 4.89 1.94
N LEU A 102 -10.37 4.64 2.62
CA LEU A 102 -11.04 3.33 2.57
C LEU A 102 -11.54 2.99 1.16
N CYS A 103 -12.19 3.95 0.48
CA CYS A 103 -12.66 3.76 -0.88
C CYS A 103 -11.52 3.54 -1.88
N ALA A 104 -10.41 4.27 -1.74
CA ALA A 104 -9.22 4.04 -2.56
C ALA A 104 -8.61 2.65 -2.32
N GLY A 105 -8.48 2.23 -1.06
CA GLY A 105 -7.99 0.89 -0.72
C GLY A 105 -8.88 -0.23 -1.28
N LEU A 106 -10.20 -0.05 -1.20
CA LEU A 106 -11.18 -0.96 -1.77
C LEU A 106 -11.09 -1.01 -3.31
N ALA A 107 -10.91 0.13 -3.96
CA ALA A 107 -10.76 0.23 -5.41
C ALA A 107 -9.47 -0.45 -5.92
N LEU A 108 -8.37 -0.31 -5.18
CA LEU A 108 -7.13 -1.05 -5.47
C LEU A 108 -7.34 -2.55 -5.34
N LEU A 109 -7.97 -3.00 -4.25
CA LEU A 109 -8.21 -4.42 -4.02
C LEU A 109 -9.14 -5.03 -5.07
N ALA A 110 -10.16 -4.29 -5.53
CA ALA A 110 -11.07 -4.74 -6.60
C ALA A 110 -10.35 -5.02 -7.93
N ARG A 111 -9.16 -4.46 -8.12
CA ARG A 111 -8.33 -4.62 -9.32
C ARG A 111 -7.09 -5.48 -9.08
N ALA A 112 -6.83 -5.85 -7.83
CA ALA A 112 -5.62 -6.57 -7.45
C ALA A 112 -5.65 -8.02 -7.96
N THR A 113 -4.48 -8.54 -8.26
CA THR A 113 -4.26 -9.97 -8.51
C THR A 113 -3.38 -10.56 -7.40
N PRO A 114 -3.45 -11.89 -7.16
CA PRO A 114 -2.42 -12.56 -6.38
C PRO A 114 -1.03 -12.23 -6.93
N ALA A 115 -0.07 -12.00 -6.03
CA ALA A 115 1.31 -11.73 -6.44
C ALA A 115 2.05 -13.04 -6.70
N LYS A 116 3.07 -12.99 -7.55
CA LYS A 116 3.96 -14.13 -7.82
C LYS A 116 5.18 -14.13 -6.92
N GLU A 117 5.64 -12.92 -6.57
CA GLU A 117 6.83 -12.70 -5.76
C GLU A 117 6.52 -11.75 -4.61
N THR A 118 7.20 -11.93 -3.49
CA THR A 118 7.14 -11.00 -2.36
C THR A 118 8.48 -10.89 -1.67
N ALA A 119 8.86 -9.65 -1.37
CA ALA A 119 9.89 -9.36 -0.37
C ALA A 119 9.31 -8.60 0.82
N LEU A 120 7.97 -8.53 0.93
CA LEU A 120 7.31 -8.04 2.12
C LEU A 120 7.45 -9.11 3.22
N PRO A 121 7.63 -8.70 4.49
CA PRO A 121 7.63 -9.67 5.58
C PRO A 121 6.28 -10.40 5.65
N PRO A 122 6.25 -11.70 6.02
CA PRO A 122 5.00 -12.44 6.21
C PRO A 122 4.08 -11.75 7.23
N ASP A 123 4.66 -11.26 8.32
CA ASP A 123 4.00 -10.39 9.29
C ASP A 123 4.60 -8.99 9.21
N PHE A 124 3.80 -8.04 8.72
CA PHE A 124 4.23 -6.65 8.51
C PHE A 124 4.60 -5.95 9.82
N LEU A 125 4.11 -6.41 10.98
CA LEU A 125 4.50 -5.86 12.28
C LEU A 125 5.99 -6.06 12.57
N ASN A 126 6.67 -6.92 11.81
CA ASN A 126 8.12 -7.12 11.91
C ASN A 126 8.92 -6.13 11.05
N ALA A 127 8.31 -5.45 10.06
CA ALA A 127 8.95 -4.37 9.31
C ALA A 127 8.94 -3.06 10.12
N ARG A 128 9.70 -3.02 11.21
CA ARG A 128 9.70 -1.88 12.14
C ARG A 128 10.82 -0.88 11.90
N ASP A 129 11.89 -1.27 11.21
CA ASP A 129 13.07 -0.42 11.05
C ASP A 129 12.74 0.79 10.17
N LEU A 130 12.80 1.99 10.74
CA LEU A 130 12.44 3.23 10.04
C LEU A 130 13.45 3.61 8.96
N LYS A 131 14.62 2.96 8.90
CA LYS A 131 15.56 3.14 7.79
C LYS A 131 15.01 2.55 6.48
N ASP A 132 14.11 1.58 6.58
CA ASP A 132 13.57 0.88 5.43
C ASP A 132 12.43 1.67 4.77
N TYR A 133 11.86 2.67 5.45
CA TYR A 133 10.71 3.42 4.96
C TYR A 133 11.11 4.76 4.34
N PRO A 134 10.43 5.19 3.26
CA PRO A 134 10.71 6.48 2.66
C PRO A 134 10.28 7.62 3.60
N GLY A 135 11.09 8.67 3.65
CA GLY A 135 10.88 9.85 4.48
C GLY A 135 9.67 10.68 4.04
N SER A 136 9.19 10.49 2.80
CA SER A 136 7.93 11.05 2.29
C SER A 136 6.70 10.65 3.11
N LEU A 137 6.82 9.60 3.93
CA LEU A 137 5.75 9.22 4.85
C LEU A 137 5.65 10.20 6.02
N TRP A 138 6.75 10.82 6.47
CA TRP A 138 6.69 11.73 7.61
C TRP A 138 5.85 12.97 7.24
N PRO A 139 4.77 13.25 7.97
CA PRO A 139 3.83 14.26 7.56
C PRO A 139 4.40 15.63 7.94
N ASP A 140 4.51 16.53 6.97
CA ASP A 140 4.86 17.90 7.25
C ASP A 140 3.61 18.66 7.71
N LEU A 141 3.29 18.51 9.01
CA LEU A 141 2.09 19.10 9.61
C LEU A 141 2.30 20.55 10.07
N LEU A 142 3.53 21.05 10.03
CA LEU A 142 3.90 22.37 10.57
C LEU A 142 4.52 23.30 9.53
N ALA A 143 5.03 22.81 8.40
CA ALA A 143 5.41 23.68 7.30
C ALA A 143 4.24 23.74 6.30
N GLU A 144 3.67 24.93 6.13
CA GLU A 144 2.94 25.25 4.91
C GLU A 144 3.94 25.28 3.76
N GLY A 145 4.14 24.12 3.12
CA GLY A 145 4.97 23.98 1.93
C GLY A 145 6.47 24.00 2.22
N THR A 146 7.12 22.84 2.15
CA THR A 146 8.22 22.52 1.22
C THR A 146 8.82 21.18 1.68
N PRO A 147 8.77 20.09 0.90
CA PRO A 147 9.51 18.89 1.25
C PRO A 147 11.01 19.21 1.23
N ALA A 148 11.73 18.89 2.30
CA ALA A 148 13.18 19.03 2.36
C ALA A 148 13.84 18.11 1.32
N ALA A 149 14.08 18.66 0.13
CA ALA A 149 14.85 18.04 -0.94
C ALA A 149 16.34 18.25 -0.64
N GLY A 150 17.00 17.19 -0.19
CA GLY A 150 18.46 17.13 -0.05
C GLY A 150 18.95 15.73 -0.42
N ASN A 151 19.23 15.52 -1.71
CA ASN A 151 20.11 14.57 -2.43
C ASN A 151 20.49 13.18 -1.86
N SER A 152 19.79 12.68 -0.85
CA SER A 152 19.68 11.28 -0.46
C SER A 152 18.22 11.12 -0.09
N THR A 153 17.47 10.23 -0.74
CA THR A 153 16.04 10.06 -0.44
C THR A 153 15.90 9.86 1.08
N PRO A 154 15.41 10.87 1.83
CA PRO A 154 15.44 10.78 3.29
C PRO A 154 14.62 9.57 3.68
N THR A 155 15.08 8.81 4.67
CA THR A 155 14.31 7.71 5.28
C THR A 155 13.47 8.27 6.42
N LEU A 156 12.48 7.51 6.91
CA LEU A 156 11.78 7.90 8.14
C LEU A 156 12.74 8.01 9.32
N LYS A 157 13.78 7.17 9.39
CA LYS A 157 14.81 7.27 10.43
C LYS A 157 15.54 8.60 10.38
N THR A 158 15.93 9.09 9.21
CA THR A 158 16.59 10.40 9.09
C THR A 158 15.62 11.57 9.35
N ALA A 159 14.36 11.46 8.91
CA ALA A 159 13.36 12.49 9.14
C ALA A 159 12.99 12.63 10.64
N THR A 160 12.94 11.49 11.34
CA THR A 160 12.49 11.45 12.73
C THR A 160 13.63 11.41 13.76
N GLY A 161 14.78 10.86 13.41
CA GLY A 161 15.84 10.49 14.37
C GLY A 161 15.49 9.24 15.20
N ILE A 162 14.41 8.53 14.86
CA ILE A 162 13.93 7.35 15.59
C ILE A 162 14.33 6.09 14.80
N ALA A 163 14.74 5.04 15.51
CA ALA A 163 15.22 3.82 14.86
C ALA A 163 14.08 2.94 14.34
N ALA A 164 12.97 2.84 15.07
CA ALA A 164 11.93 1.88 14.77
C ALA A 164 10.52 2.37 15.12
N PHE A 165 9.52 1.87 14.40
CA PHE A 165 8.12 1.95 14.76
C PHE A 165 7.85 1.23 16.10
N LYS A 166 6.90 1.76 16.85
CA LYS A 166 6.18 1.06 17.92
C LYS A 166 5.01 0.29 17.32
N VAL A 167 4.77 -0.91 17.81
CA VAL A 167 3.54 -1.66 17.51
C VAL A 167 2.46 -1.12 18.44
N GLU A 168 1.36 -0.61 17.89
CA GLU A 168 0.21 -0.17 18.69
C GLU A 168 -0.84 -1.28 18.83
N ASP A 169 -1.06 -2.04 17.76
CA ASP A 169 -1.93 -3.21 17.75
C ASP A 169 -1.52 -4.19 16.63
N HIS A 170 -2.35 -5.22 16.40
CA HIS A 170 -2.12 -6.28 15.42
C HIS A 170 -2.05 -5.81 13.95
N ARG A 171 -2.39 -4.55 13.64
CA ARG A 171 -2.36 -3.97 12.28
C ARG A 171 -1.79 -2.55 12.22
N ARG A 172 -1.27 -2.02 13.33
CA ARG A 172 -0.80 -0.64 13.42
C ARG A 172 0.64 -0.50 13.91
N LEU A 173 1.40 0.26 13.14
CA LEU A 173 2.73 0.75 13.48
C LEU A 173 2.66 2.27 13.68
N ALA A 174 3.27 2.79 14.73
CA ALA A 174 3.31 4.22 15.00
C ALA A 174 4.70 4.71 15.39
N VAL A 175 4.98 5.96 15.03
CA VAL A 175 6.19 6.67 15.44
C VAL A 175 5.77 8.05 15.95
N VAL A 176 6.33 8.42 17.09
CA VAL A 176 6.02 9.69 17.77
C VAL A 176 7.32 10.47 17.93
N LYS A 177 7.35 11.71 17.45
CA LYS A 177 8.46 12.65 17.62
C LYS A 177 7.90 14.00 18.03
N ALA A 178 8.40 14.52 19.16
CA ALA A 178 7.91 15.77 19.74
C ALA A 178 6.37 15.73 19.90
N SER A 179 5.66 16.71 19.33
CA SER A 179 4.20 16.78 19.33
C SER A 179 3.56 16.06 18.14
N GLN A 180 4.30 15.34 17.29
CA GLN A 180 3.76 14.70 16.10
C GLN A 180 3.72 13.17 16.25
N LYS A 181 2.64 12.57 15.75
CA LYS A 181 2.46 11.12 15.63
C LYS A 181 2.17 10.77 14.17
N LEU A 182 2.84 9.77 13.65
CA LEU A 182 2.44 9.08 12.42
C LEU A 182 2.02 7.65 12.75
N THR A 183 0.93 7.19 12.14
CA THR A 183 0.41 5.84 12.25
C THR A 183 0.26 5.25 10.84
N LEU A 184 0.74 4.03 10.64
CA LEU A 184 0.47 3.19 9.47
C LEU A 184 -0.46 2.06 9.89
N THR A 185 -1.59 1.92 9.21
CA THR A 185 -2.53 0.80 9.37
C THR A 185 -2.56 -0.03 8.11
N LEU A 186 -2.25 -1.33 8.18
CA LEU A 186 -2.31 -2.23 7.02
C LEU A 186 -3.78 -2.46 6.60
N LEU A 187 -4.09 -2.17 5.33
CA LEU A 187 -5.43 -2.31 4.74
C LEU A 187 -5.52 -3.47 3.75
N ALA A 188 -4.53 -3.67 2.89
CA ALA A 188 -4.55 -4.75 1.90
C ALA A 188 -3.14 -5.17 1.47
N ARG A 189 -3.01 -6.38 0.91
CA ARG A 189 -1.81 -6.84 0.20
C ARG A 189 -2.22 -7.53 -1.10
N GLY A 190 -1.41 -7.35 -2.14
CA GLY A 190 -1.64 -7.92 -3.45
C GLY A 190 -0.75 -7.29 -4.51
N ASP A 191 -0.88 -7.76 -5.74
CA ASP A 191 -0.28 -7.13 -6.91
C ASP A 191 -1.29 -6.11 -7.49
N PHE A 192 -1.05 -4.82 -7.19
CA PHE A 192 -1.96 -3.72 -7.57
C PHE A 192 -1.57 -3.03 -8.88
N ASP A 193 -0.33 -3.21 -9.34
CA ASP A 193 0.21 -2.63 -10.57
C ASP A 193 0.46 -3.68 -11.66
N HIS A 194 0.14 -4.94 -11.39
CA HIS A 194 0.35 -6.10 -12.27
C HIS A 194 1.84 -6.33 -12.60
N SER A 195 2.73 -5.95 -11.69
CA SER A 195 4.18 -6.17 -11.83
C SER A 195 4.61 -7.61 -11.51
N GLY A 196 3.71 -8.41 -10.93
CA GLY A 196 4.00 -9.71 -10.34
C GLY A 196 4.52 -9.63 -8.90
N TRP A 197 4.85 -8.43 -8.41
CA TRP A 197 5.36 -8.21 -7.05
C TRP A 197 4.27 -7.79 -6.08
N GLU A 198 4.32 -8.36 -4.89
CA GLU A 198 3.40 -8.00 -3.82
C GLU A 198 3.70 -6.59 -3.29
N SER A 199 2.65 -5.80 -3.22
CA SER A 199 2.62 -4.49 -2.59
C SER A 199 1.67 -4.52 -1.38
N ALA A 200 1.86 -3.58 -0.46
CA ALA A 200 0.99 -3.39 0.70
C ALA A 200 0.37 -1.99 0.70
N VAL A 201 -0.94 -1.95 0.92
CA VAL A 201 -1.73 -0.73 1.02
C VAL A 201 -1.91 -0.38 2.49
N PHE A 202 -1.60 0.86 2.86
CA PHE A 202 -1.75 1.37 4.22
C PHE A 202 -2.59 2.64 4.26
N SER A 203 -3.37 2.79 5.33
CA SER A 203 -3.79 4.12 5.79
C SER A 203 -2.62 4.76 6.52
N LEU A 204 -2.22 5.96 6.11
CA LEU A 204 -1.26 6.80 6.81
C LEU A 204 -1.99 7.96 7.48
N GLU A 205 -1.86 8.04 8.80
CA GLU A 205 -2.47 9.08 9.62
C GLU A 205 -1.38 9.86 10.35
N GLY A 206 -1.30 11.16 10.11
CA GLY A 206 -0.41 12.08 10.81
C GLY A 206 -1.21 12.99 11.74
N GLN A 207 -0.80 13.12 13.00
CA GLN A 207 -1.49 13.91 14.03
C GLN A 207 -0.51 14.85 14.76
N VAL A 208 -0.98 16.01 15.20
CA VAL A 208 -0.26 16.89 16.14
C VAL A 208 -0.98 16.92 17.50
N SER A 209 -0.26 16.64 18.58
CA SER A 209 -0.72 16.68 19.98
C SER A 209 -1.47 17.97 20.30
N GLY A 210 -2.66 17.83 20.90
CA GLY A 210 -3.51 18.96 21.27
C GLY A 210 -4.28 19.59 20.11
N SER A 211 -4.07 19.16 18.87
CA SER A 211 -4.81 19.62 17.70
C SER A 211 -5.75 18.54 17.16
N ARG A 212 -6.82 18.97 16.48
CA ARG A 212 -7.64 18.10 15.63
C ARG A 212 -7.07 17.96 14.21
N ILE A 213 -5.83 18.39 13.97
CA ILE A 213 -5.21 18.30 12.65
C ILE A 213 -4.70 16.87 12.50
N SER A 214 -5.49 16.07 11.78
CA SER A 214 -5.10 14.78 11.25
C SER A 214 -4.98 14.90 9.73
N THR A 215 -3.79 14.66 9.18
CA THR A 215 -3.69 14.32 7.75
C THR A 215 -3.93 12.83 7.62
N THR A 216 -4.69 12.42 6.60
CA THR A 216 -4.98 11.02 6.32
C THR A 216 -4.85 10.82 4.82
N ARG A 217 -4.03 9.85 4.41
CA ARG A 217 -3.87 9.47 3.01
C ARG A 217 -3.61 7.98 2.87
N LEU A 218 -3.93 7.43 1.71
CA LEU A 218 -3.54 6.09 1.35
C LEU A 218 -2.07 6.09 0.90
N VAL A 219 -1.31 5.05 1.25
CA VAL A 219 0.03 4.82 0.71
C VAL A 219 0.16 3.38 0.25
N VAL A 220 0.87 3.16 -0.85
CA VAL A 220 1.17 1.82 -1.35
C VAL A 220 2.67 1.63 -1.33
N LEU A 221 3.14 0.63 -0.61
CA LEU A 221 4.55 0.33 -0.47
C LEU A 221 4.85 -1.03 -1.11
N THR A 222 5.87 -1.05 -1.96
CA THR A 222 6.43 -2.27 -2.53
C THR A 222 7.88 -2.44 -2.10
N ARG A 223 8.41 -3.65 -2.23
CA ARG A 223 9.81 -4.00 -1.96
C ARG A 223 10.17 -5.20 -2.83
N HIS A 224 11.32 -5.15 -3.51
CA HIS A 224 11.76 -6.23 -4.43
C HIS A 224 12.91 -7.09 -3.89
N ALA A 225 13.41 -6.81 -2.68
CA ALA A 225 14.34 -7.67 -1.97
C ALA A 225 14.18 -7.51 -0.46
N PRO A 226 14.34 -8.57 0.37
CA PRO A 226 14.07 -8.49 1.81
C PRO A 226 14.86 -7.43 2.57
N ASP A 227 15.99 -6.99 2.03
CA ASP A 227 16.92 -5.99 2.58
C ASP A 227 16.89 -4.63 1.85
N ALA A 228 16.23 -4.52 0.69
CA ALA A 228 16.08 -3.25 -0.05
C ALA A 228 15.16 -2.28 0.71
N PRO A 229 15.18 -0.95 0.57
CA PRO A 229 14.15 -0.12 1.19
C PRO A 229 12.75 -0.35 0.57
N PHE A 230 11.69 0.00 1.30
CA PHE A 230 10.35 0.17 0.74
C PHE A 230 10.33 1.34 -0.24
N VAL A 231 9.56 1.17 -1.32
CA VAL A 231 9.33 2.19 -2.33
C VAL A 231 7.84 2.50 -2.38
N GLU A 232 7.51 3.79 -2.40
CA GLU A 232 6.13 4.24 -2.55
C GLU A 232 5.70 4.13 -4.01
N VAL A 233 4.62 3.40 -4.28
CA VAL A 233 4.00 3.31 -5.60
C VAL A 233 3.02 4.48 -5.76
N PRO A 234 3.19 5.37 -6.76
CA PRO A 234 2.34 6.55 -6.88
C PRO A 234 0.88 6.19 -7.11
N LEU A 235 -0.03 6.67 -6.24
CA LEU A 235 -1.46 6.35 -6.39
C LEU A 235 -2.07 6.76 -7.73
N GLY A 236 -1.56 7.82 -8.36
CA GLY A 236 -2.04 8.26 -9.67
C GLY A 236 -1.81 7.24 -10.79
N THR A 237 -0.82 6.36 -10.66
CA THR A 237 -0.60 5.26 -11.62
C THR A 237 -1.52 4.08 -11.35
N LEU A 238 -1.98 3.92 -10.10
CA LEU A 238 -2.83 2.81 -9.68
C LEU A 238 -4.33 3.12 -9.83
N LEU A 239 -4.74 4.36 -9.59
CA LEU A 239 -6.12 4.83 -9.66
C LEU A 239 -6.20 5.99 -10.68
N PRO A 240 -6.11 5.69 -11.98
CA PRO A 240 -6.16 6.73 -13.01
C PRO A 240 -7.46 7.54 -12.92
N GLY A 241 -7.36 8.83 -13.24
CA GLY A 241 -8.52 9.68 -13.46
C GLY A 241 -9.35 9.20 -14.65
N LYS A 242 -10.60 9.64 -14.69
CA LYS A 242 -11.44 9.53 -15.89
C LYS A 242 -11.11 10.68 -16.86
#